data_AF-A0A3D0QRU1-F1
#
_entry.id   AF-A0A3D0QRU1-F1
#
_cell.length_a   1.000
_cell.length_b   1.000
_cell.length_c   1.000
_cell.angle_alpha   90.00
_cell.angle_beta   90.00
_cell.angle_gamma   90.00
#
_symmetry.space_group_name_H-M   'P 1'
#
loop_
_entity.id
_entity.type
_entity.pdbx_description
1 polymer ?
#
loop_
_entity_poly.entity_id
_entity_poly.type
_entity_poly.pdbx_seq_one_letter_code
_entity_poly.pdbx_strand_id
1 'polypeptide(L)'
;MSTGTDGDYWASQALPSVLKHKLLGHYIPQFGGMTGSRDGKLVYLDGYAGEGRYKSGEPGSAEIAMRVASSHLTKNNLRWSCFFVERKSDSANRLEKIADLYRAQGVDAPRTSR
;
A
#
# COMPACT_ATOMS: atom_id res chain seq x y z
N MET A 1 -26.49 -0.58 13.55
CA MET A 1 -25.23 -0.47 14.31
C MET A 1 -24.16 -1.17 13.51
N SER A 2 -23.35 -0.41 12.77
CA SER A 2 -22.23 -0.92 11.97
C SER A 2 -21.17 -1.48 12.92
N THR A 3 -21.02 -2.80 12.91
CA THR A 3 -20.02 -3.51 13.72
C THR A 3 -18.64 -3.04 13.28
N GLY A 4 -18.00 -2.25 14.14
CA GLY A 4 -16.67 -1.73 13.93
C GLY A 4 -15.66 -2.87 13.78
N THR A 5 -14.62 -2.56 13.03
CA THR A 5 -13.41 -3.35 12.75
C THR A 5 -12.68 -3.72 14.04
N ASP A 6 -13.23 -4.67 14.79
CA ASP A 6 -12.57 -5.26 15.95
C ASP A 6 -11.46 -6.23 15.50
N GLY A 7 -10.50 -6.45 16.40
CA GLY A 7 -9.15 -6.99 16.13
C GLY A 7 -9.06 -8.35 15.45
N ASP A 8 -10.18 -9.03 15.21
CA ASP A 8 -10.31 -10.27 14.47
C ASP A 8 -10.31 -10.07 12.94
N TYR A 9 -10.69 -8.90 12.43
CA TYR A 9 -10.62 -8.60 10.99
C TYR A 9 -9.18 -8.70 10.44
N TRP A 10 -8.18 -8.48 11.30
CA TRP A 10 -6.76 -8.53 10.96
C TRP A 10 -6.10 -9.88 11.26
N ALA A 11 -6.85 -10.86 11.79
CA ALA A 11 -6.31 -12.16 12.21
C ALA A 11 -5.97 -13.08 11.02
N SER A 12 -6.73 -13.01 9.93
CA SER A 12 -6.45 -13.74 8.68
C SER A 12 -7.12 -13.05 7.49
N GLN A 13 -6.62 -13.28 6.28
CA GLN A 13 -7.32 -12.83 5.07
C GLN A 13 -8.64 -13.58 4.92
N ALA A 14 -9.75 -12.93 5.22
CA ALA A 14 -11.07 -13.42 4.81
C ALA A 14 -11.14 -13.48 3.26
N LEU A 15 -11.91 -14.42 2.70
CA LEU A 15 -12.09 -14.61 1.25
C LEU A 15 -12.29 -13.31 0.43
N PRO A 16 -13.06 -12.29 0.89
CA PRO A 16 -13.18 -11.01 0.18
C PRO A 16 -11.89 -10.19 0.14
N SER A 17 -11.07 -10.26 1.20
CA SER A 17 -9.78 -9.56 1.29
C SER A 17 -8.75 -10.20 0.36
N VAL A 18 -8.72 -11.53 0.25
CA VAL A 18 -7.85 -12.27 -0.71
C VAL A 18 -8.17 -11.86 -2.15
N LEU A 19 -9.46 -11.81 -2.51
CA LEU A 19 -9.90 -11.42 -3.85
C LEU A 19 -9.53 -9.97 -4.15
N LYS A 20 -9.73 -9.05 -3.20
CA LYS A 20 -9.33 -7.65 -3.33
C LYS A 20 -7.81 -7.50 -3.51
N HIS A 21 -7.00 -8.26 -2.78
CA HIS A 21 -5.53 -8.22 -2.92
C HIS A 21 -5.06 -8.77 -4.26
N LYS A 22 -5.67 -9.87 -4.74
CA LYS A 22 -5.40 -10.41 -6.09
C LYS A 22 -5.78 -9.43 -7.19
N LEU A 23 -6.92 -8.74 -7.07
CA LEU A 23 -7.32 -7.70 -8.03
C LEU A 23 -6.31 -6.54 -8.04
N LEU A 24 -5.97 -6.00 -6.87
CA LEU A 24 -5.00 -4.91 -6.77
C LEU A 24 -3.62 -5.31 -7.31
N GLY A 25 -3.16 -6.53 -7.03
CA GLY A 25 -1.89 -7.04 -7.57
C GLY A 25 -1.86 -7.19 -9.10
N HIS A 26 -3.00 -7.40 -9.76
CA HIS A 26 -3.09 -7.44 -11.23
C HIS A 26 -3.25 -6.05 -11.84
N TYR A 27 -4.07 -5.19 -11.24
CA TYR A 27 -4.41 -3.90 -11.81
C TYR A 27 -3.34 -2.85 -11.55
N ILE A 28 -2.76 -2.78 -10.34
CA ILE A 28 -1.80 -1.74 -9.97
C ILE A 28 -0.57 -1.70 -10.91
N PRO A 29 0.07 -2.84 -11.27
CA PRO A 29 1.20 -2.82 -12.19
C PRO A 29 0.81 -2.36 -13.60
N GLN A 30 -0.32 -2.84 -14.13
CA GLN A 30 -0.77 -2.55 -15.49
C GLN A 30 -1.19 -1.07 -15.62
N PHE A 31 -2.05 -0.59 -14.73
CA PHE A 31 -2.52 0.79 -14.75
C PHE A 31 -1.43 1.78 -14.36
N GLY A 32 -0.55 1.42 -13.42
CA GLY A 32 0.58 2.27 -13.04
C GLY A 32 1.60 2.41 -14.16
N GLY A 33 1.90 1.33 -14.89
CA GLY A 33 2.75 1.38 -16.09
C GLY A 33 2.15 2.22 -17.21
N MET A 34 0.84 2.07 -17.49
CA MET A 34 0.15 2.86 -18.51
C MET A 34 0.08 4.35 -18.16
N THR A 35 -0.29 4.66 -16.91
CA THR A 35 -0.49 6.05 -16.46
C THR A 35 0.84 6.80 -16.34
N GLY A 36 1.91 6.11 -15.95
CA GLY A 36 3.25 6.67 -15.84
C GLY A 36 4.04 6.73 -17.15
N SER A 37 3.53 6.16 -18.24
CA SER A 37 4.27 5.99 -19.50
C SER A 37 4.70 7.30 -20.18
N ARG A 38 4.00 8.41 -19.89
CA ARG A 38 4.21 9.70 -20.57
C ARG A 38 5.18 10.62 -19.83
N ASP A 39 5.04 10.75 -18.51
CA ASP A 39 5.82 11.68 -17.68
C ASP A 39 6.71 11.00 -16.63
N GLY A 40 6.72 9.66 -16.57
CA GLY A 40 7.56 8.90 -15.65
C GLY A 40 7.18 9.05 -14.18
N LYS A 41 5.97 9.56 -13.88
CA LYS A 41 5.48 9.83 -12.52
C LYS A 41 4.08 9.26 -12.32
N LEU A 42 3.81 8.75 -11.12
CA LEU A 42 2.51 8.21 -10.73
C LEU A 42 2.20 8.58 -9.27
N VAL A 43 0.94 8.87 -8.97
CA VAL A 43 0.45 9.01 -7.59
C VAL A 43 -0.43 7.80 -7.26
N TYR A 44 -0.14 7.13 -6.15
CA TYR A 44 -0.98 6.10 -5.56
C TYR A 44 -1.58 6.65 -4.26
N LEU A 45 -2.91 6.67 -4.14
CA LEU A 45 -3.60 7.15 -2.96
C LEU A 45 -4.48 6.04 -2.39
N ASP A 46 -4.22 5.64 -1.15
CA ASP A 46 -5.04 4.68 -0.40
C ASP A 46 -5.59 5.34 0.87
N GLY A 47 -6.91 5.56 0.88
CA GLY A 47 -7.62 6.25 1.95
C GLY A 47 -7.87 5.40 3.20
N TYR A 48 -7.69 4.08 3.11
CA TYR A 48 -7.90 3.13 4.19
C TYR A 48 -6.81 2.06 4.15
N ALA A 49 -5.57 2.50 4.32
CA ALA A 49 -4.38 1.69 4.11
C ALA A 49 -4.19 0.58 5.16
N GLY A 50 -4.79 0.72 6.35
CA GLY A 50 -4.63 -0.22 7.45
C GLY A 50 -3.21 -0.22 8.00
N GLU A 51 -2.78 -1.38 8.52
CA GLU A 51 -1.49 -1.52 9.22
C GLU A 51 -0.31 -1.84 8.28
N GLY A 52 -0.57 -1.93 6.97
CA GLY A 52 0.40 -2.33 5.95
C GLY A 52 0.72 -3.83 5.90
N ARG A 53 0.54 -4.56 7.00
CA ARG A 53 0.60 -6.03 7.09
C ARG A 53 -0.54 -6.58 7.95
N TYR A 54 -0.98 -7.79 7.66
CA TYR A 54 -1.88 -8.55 8.52
C TYR A 54 -1.13 -9.15 9.71
N LYS A 55 -1.84 -9.53 10.78
CA LYS A 55 -1.23 -10.23 11.93
C LYS A 55 -0.60 -11.57 11.55
N SER A 56 -1.08 -12.19 10.47
CA SER A 56 -0.51 -13.39 9.86
C SER A 56 0.87 -13.16 9.21
N GLY A 57 1.32 -11.90 9.10
CA GLY A 57 2.56 -11.52 8.42
C GLY A 57 2.41 -11.29 6.93
N GLU A 58 1.22 -11.51 6.37
CA GLU A 58 0.96 -11.30 4.95
C GLU A 58 0.97 -9.80 4.58
N PRO A 59 1.52 -9.43 3.40
CA PRO A 59 1.50 -8.06 2.92
C PRO A 59 0.07 -7.52 2.72
N GLY A 60 -0.19 -6.33 3.25
CA GLY A 60 -1.40 -5.56 2.97
C GLY A 60 -1.31 -4.76 1.67
N SER A 61 -2.38 -4.05 1.30
CA SER A 61 -2.46 -3.24 0.07
C SER A 61 -1.33 -2.22 -0.02
N ALA A 62 -1.00 -1.55 1.08
CA ALA A 62 0.03 -0.54 1.12
C ALA A 62 1.43 -1.11 0.86
N GLU A 63 1.77 -2.26 1.45
CA GLU A 63 3.05 -2.91 1.18
C GLU A 63 3.12 -3.42 -0.28
N ILE A 64 2.02 -3.96 -0.80
CA ILE A 64 1.96 -4.40 -2.20
C ILE A 64 2.21 -3.21 -3.14
N ALA A 65 1.55 -2.07 -2.91
CA ALA A 65 1.74 -0.87 -3.71
C ALA A 65 3.19 -0.35 -3.66
N MET A 66 3.79 -0.29 -2.46
CA MET A 66 5.19 0.14 -2.32
C MET A 66 6.19 -0.84 -2.96
N ARG A 67 5.91 -2.14 -2.91
CA ARG A 67 6.73 -3.15 -3.60
C ARG A 67 6.67 -2.99 -5.12
N VAL A 68 5.49 -2.73 -5.67
CA VAL A 68 5.32 -2.45 -7.11
C VAL A 68 6.04 -1.16 -7.48
N ALA A 69 5.90 -0.10 -6.69
CA ALA A 69 6.59 1.17 -6.86
C ALA A 69 8.12 1.00 -6.91
N SER A 70 8.70 0.28 -5.94
CA SER A 70 10.15 -0.02 -5.89
C SER A 70 10.61 -0.79 -7.14
N SER A 71 9.80 -1.76 -7.58
CA SER A 71 10.11 -2.53 -8.80
C SER A 71 10.06 -1.67 -10.06
N HIS A 72 9.04 -0.82 -10.20
CA HIS A 72 8.85 0.07 -11.34
C HIS A 72 9.91 1.18 -11.39
N LEU A 73 10.36 1.67 -10.23
CA LEU A 73 11.47 2.60 -10.15
C LEU A 73 12.74 1.95 -10.70
N THR A 74 13.05 0.73 -10.26
CA THR A 74 14.27 0.01 -10.69
C THR A 74 14.23 -0.40 -12.15
N LYS A 75 13.09 -0.88 -12.66
CA LYS A 75 12.97 -1.48 -14.00
C LYS A 75 12.65 -0.46 -15.10
N ASN A 76 11.87 0.56 -14.78
CA ASN A 76 11.28 1.46 -15.76
C ASN A 76 11.58 2.94 -15.47
N ASN A 77 12.41 3.23 -14.45
CA ASN A 77 12.67 4.58 -13.95
C ASN A 77 11.37 5.37 -13.64
N LEU A 78 10.31 4.64 -13.26
CA LEU A 78 9.00 5.20 -13.00
C LEU A 78 8.87 5.56 -11.52
N ARG A 79 8.66 6.84 -11.22
CA ARG A 79 8.59 7.35 -9.85
C ARG A 79 7.15 7.33 -9.35
N TRP A 80 6.95 6.71 -8.19
CA TRP A 80 5.65 6.64 -7.53
C TRP A 80 5.67 7.48 -6.26
N SER A 81 4.67 8.35 -6.10
CA SER A 81 4.34 9.02 -4.85
C SER A 81 3.14 8.31 -4.21
N CYS A 82 3.39 7.56 -3.14
CA CYS A 82 2.42 6.72 -2.45
C CYS A 82 1.90 7.41 -1.18
N PHE A 83 0.66 7.88 -1.21
CA PHE A 83 -0.02 8.49 -0.08
C PHE A 83 -0.93 7.47 0.61
N PHE A 84 -0.71 7.28 1.91
CA PHE A 84 -1.51 6.38 2.73
C PHE A 84 -2.20 7.15 3.85
N VAL A 85 -3.51 6.94 4.00
CA VAL A 85 -4.30 7.52 5.08
C VAL A 85 -4.81 6.39 5.97
N GLU A 86 -4.60 6.54 7.28
CA GLU A 86 -5.08 5.62 8.30
C GLU A 86 -5.47 6.41 9.55
N ARG A 87 -6.67 6.16 10.07
CA ARG A 87 -7.24 6.90 11.21
C ARG A 87 -6.72 6.34 12.55
N LYS A 88 -6.48 5.03 12.62
CA LYS A 88 -6.05 4.38 13.87
C LYS A 88 -4.55 4.58 14.07
N SER A 89 -4.17 5.25 15.15
CA SER A 89 -2.78 5.62 15.46
C SER A 89 -1.83 4.43 15.47
N ASP A 90 -2.24 3.30 16.05
CA ASP A 90 -1.38 2.10 16.14
C ASP A 90 -1.13 1.48 14.77
N SER A 91 -2.16 1.45 13.93
CA SER A 91 -2.11 0.95 12.56
C SER A 91 -1.25 1.87 11.70
N ALA A 92 -1.43 3.19 11.81
CA ALA A 92 -0.60 4.19 11.14
C ALA A 92 0.89 4.08 11.55
N ASN A 93 1.18 3.89 12.85
CA ASN A 93 2.55 3.70 13.32
C ASN A 93 3.19 2.42 12.77
N ARG A 94 2.42 1.34 12.61
CA ARG A 94 2.90 0.09 11.99
C ARG A 94 3.15 0.28 10.49
N LEU A 95 2.23 0.95 9.80
CA LEU A 95 2.36 1.28 8.39
C LEU A 95 3.58 2.17 8.11
N GLU A 96 3.83 3.16 8.98
CA GLU A 96 4.98 4.07 8.88
C GLU A 96 6.32 3.32 8.93
N LYS A 97 6.45 2.31 9.79
CA LYS A 97 7.64 1.45 9.84
C LYS A 97 7.86 0.69 8.54
N ILE A 98 6.78 0.26 7.89
CA ILE A 98 6.86 -0.42 6.59
C ILE A 98 7.24 0.62 5.51
N ALA A 99 6.64 1.80 5.53
CA ALA A 99 6.94 2.87 4.59
C ALA A 99 8.40 3.34 4.68
N ASP A 100 8.99 3.38 5.89
CA ASP A 100 10.42 3.67 6.09
C ASP A 100 11.32 2.69 5.32
N LEU A 101 10.97 1.39 5.30
CA LEU A 101 11.74 0.36 4.58
C LEU A 101 11.76 0.59 3.06
N TYR A 102 10.65 1.06 2.50
CA TYR A 102 10.54 1.31 1.05
C TYR A 102 11.03 2.70 0.66
N ARG A 103 10.96 3.69 1.56
CA ARG A 103 11.64 4.99 1.39
C ARG A 103 13.14 4.83 1.28
N ALA A 104 13.75 3.94 2.07
CA ALA A 104 15.16 3.59 1.92
C ALA A 104 15.49 2.96 0.54
N GLN A 105 14.51 2.42 -0.18
CA GLN A 105 14.63 1.87 -1.53
C GLN A 105 14.30 2.90 -2.63
N GLY A 106 14.04 4.15 -2.28
CA GLY A 106 13.76 5.24 -3.22
C GLY A 106 12.29 5.45 -3.57
N VAL A 107 11.36 4.73 -2.93
CA VAL A 107 9.91 5.00 -3.09
C VAL A 107 9.56 6.28 -2.35
N ASP A 108 8.86 7.20 -3.01
CA ASP A 108 8.32 8.40 -2.36
C ASP A 108 7.02 8.03 -1.63
N ALA A 109 7.09 7.84 -0.32
CA ALA A 109 5.95 7.54 0.55
C ALA A 109 5.92 8.56 1.70
N PRO A 110 5.36 9.76 1.49
CA PRO A 110 5.42 10.84 2.47
C PRO A 110 4.72 10.45 3.78
N ARG A 111 5.27 10.95 4.89
CA ARG A 111 4.68 10.77 6.22
C ARG A 111 3.28 11.36 6.24
N THR A 112 2.31 10.57 6.64
CA THR A 112 0.94 11.04 6.86
C THR A 112 0.96 12.04 8.02
N SER A 113 0.83 13.33 7.74
CA SER A 113 0.63 14.36 8.76
C SER A 113 -0.72 14.12 9.44
N ARG A 114 -0.71 13.99 10.77
CA ARG A 114 -1.91 13.83 11.60
C ARG A 114 -2.89 14.99 11.44
#